data_AF-A0A4Y8SHX7-F1
#
_entry.id   AF-A0A4Y8SHX7-F1
#
_cell.length_a   1.000
_cell.length_b   1.000
_cell.length_c   1.000
_cell.angle_alpha   90.00
_cell.angle_beta   90.00
_cell.angle_gamma   90.00
#
_symmetry.space_group_name_H-M   'P 1'
#
loop_
_entity.id
_entity.type
_entity.pdbx_description
1 polymer ?
#
loop_
_entity_poly.entity_id
_entity_poly.type
_entity_poly.pdbx_seq_one_letter_code
_entity_poly.pdbx_strand_id
1 'polypeptide(L)'
;MHKNPFSLQGRIRRAEYCISCFAYLFVYYFIWGMGDGRGGDTFMIAVSIPILYFALAQGVKRCHDIGKSGWWQFIPFYIFWLMGARGQEGPNPYGPDPKVAPYE
;
A
#
# COMPACT_ATOMS: atom_id res chain seq x y z
N MET A 1 0.91 14.10 0.23
CA MET A 1 1.15 12.85 -0.51
C MET A 1 2.57 12.42 -0.21
N HIS A 2 2.75 11.18 0.24
CA HIS A 2 4.05 10.64 0.61
C HIS A 2 5.06 10.71 -0.54
N LYS A 3 6.27 11.20 -0.26
CA LYS A 3 7.30 11.48 -1.27
C LYS A 3 7.87 10.20 -1.91
N ASN A 4 7.91 9.09 -1.17
CA ASN A 4 8.54 7.84 -1.59
C ASN A 4 7.56 6.64 -1.60
N PRO A 5 6.69 6.51 -2.61
CA PRO A 5 5.62 5.49 -2.63
C PRO A 5 6.13 4.05 -2.47
N PHE A 6 7.32 3.74 -2.96
CA PHE A 6 7.94 2.42 -2.91
C PHE A 6 8.75 2.14 -1.62
N SER A 7 8.97 3.14 -0.78
CA SER A 7 9.67 2.94 0.50
C SER A 7 8.79 2.16 1.49
N LEU A 8 9.41 1.28 2.27
CA LEU A 8 8.77 0.56 3.38
C LEU A 8 8.76 1.39 4.68
N GLN A 9 9.47 2.51 4.70
CA GLN A 9 9.64 3.36 5.87
C GLN A 9 8.55 4.43 5.94
N GLY A 10 8.25 4.89 7.15
CA GLY A 10 7.26 5.94 7.38
C GLY A 10 5.84 5.41 7.57
N ARG A 11 4.90 6.35 7.48
CA ARG A 11 3.48 6.17 7.82
C ARG A 11 2.60 6.81 6.75
N ILE A 12 1.49 6.14 6.42
CA ILE A 12 0.48 6.69 5.50
C ILE A 12 -0.90 6.72 6.13
N ARG A 13 -1.69 7.71 5.72
CA ARG A 13 -3.05 7.91 6.23
C ARG A 13 -4.02 6.97 5.53
N ARG A 14 -5.19 6.75 6.16
CA ARG A 14 -6.28 5.93 5.59
C ARG A 14 -6.66 6.30 4.15
N ALA A 15 -6.73 7.59 3.84
CA ALA A 15 -7.13 8.06 2.51
C ALA A 15 -6.11 7.67 1.44
N GLU A 16 -4.82 7.87 1.72
CA GLU A 16 -3.75 7.47 0.82
C GLU A 16 -3.69 5.96 0.66
N TYR A 17 -3.90 5.20 1.73
CA TYR A 17 -3.97 3.76 1.66
C TYR A 17 -5.15 3.28 0.81
N CYS A 18 -6.34 3.83 0.99
CA CYS A 18 -7.50 3.48 0.17
C CYS A 18 -7.26 3.82 -1.31
N ILE A 19 -6.69 5.00 -1.61
CA ILE A 19 -6.33 5.38 -2.99
C ILE A 19 -5.32 4.39 -3.56
N SER A 20 -4.29 3.99 -2.81
CA SER A 20 -3.31 2.98 -3.21
C SER A 20 -3.95 1.61 -3.48
N CYS A 21 -4.92 1.19 -2.66
CA CYS A 21 -5.69 -0.04 -2.89
C CYS A 21 -6.52 0.05 -4.18
N PHE A 22 -7.22 1.16 -4.41
CA PHE A 22 -7.98 1.35 -5.65
C PHE A 22 -7.07 1.43 -6.88
N ALA A 23 -5.93 2.09 -6.78
CA ALA A 23 -4.93 2.14 -7.85
C ALA A 23 -4.40 0.74 -8.17
N TYR A 24 -4.06 -0.06 -7.16
CA TYR A 24 -3.65 -1.46 -7.33
C TYR A 24 -4.74 -2.27 -8.05
N LEU A 25 -5.99 -2.21 -7.58
CA LEU A 25 -7.10 -2.96 -8.18
C LEU A 25 -7.34 -2.53 -9.63
N PHE A 26 -7.35 -1.22 -9.89
CA PHE A 26 -7.52 -0.68 -11.23
C PHE A 26 -6.47 -1.23 -12.20
N VAL A 27 -5.18 -1.13 -11.83
CA VAL A 27 -4.10 -1.59 -12.70
C VAL A 27 -4.14 -3.10 -12.85
N TYR A 28 -4.44 -3.86 -11.80
CA TYR A 28 -4.59 -5.31 -11.86
C TYR A 28 -5.68 -5.75 -12.87
N TYR A 29 -6.88 -5.18 -12.78
CA TYR A 29 -7.97 -5.51 -13.70
C TYR A 29 -7.73 -5.00 -15.12
N PHE A 30 -7.09 -3.83 -15.26
CA PHE A 30 -6.70 -3.30 -16.56
C PHE A 30 -5.74 -4.26 -17.28
N ILE A 31 -4.72 -4.72 -16.59
CA ILE A 31 -3.75 -5.70 -17.09
C ILE A 31 -4.45 -7.01 -17.45
N TRP A 32 -5.29 -7.55 -16.56
CA TRP A 32 -6.03 -8.78 -16.79
C TRP A 32 -6.94 -8.71 -18.03
N GLY A 33 -7.65 -7.59 -18.22
CA GLY A 33 -8.51 -7.36 -19.39
C GLY A 33 -7.77 -7.25 -20.73
N MET A 34 -6.45 -7.06 -20.73
CA MET A 34 -5.61 -7.07 -21.94
C MET A 34 -5.12 -8.48 -22.32
N GLY A 35 -5.43 -9.52 -21.52
CA GLY A 35 -4.79 -10.83 -21.56
C GLY A 35 -5.14 -11.81 -22.67
N ASP A 36 -6.01 -11.47 -23.61
CA ASP A 36 -6.46 -12.41 -24.66
C ASP A 36 -5.45 -12.58 -25.84
N GLY A 37 -4.19 -12.19 -25.68
CA GLY A 37 -3.15 -12.22 -26.72
C GLY A 37 -2.04 -13.24 -26.48
N ARG A 38 -1.79 -14.11 -27.47
CA ARG A 38 -0.70 -15.12 -27.49
C ARG A 38 0.68 -14.43 -27.45
N GLY A 39 1.21 -14.21 -26.24
CA GLY A 39 2.48 -13.52 -25.98
C GLY A 39 2.47 -12.59 -24.76
N GLY A 40 1.31 -12.39 -24.13
CA GLY A 40 1.12 -11.47 -23.00
C GLY A 40 1.77 -11.89 -21.68
N ASP A 41 2.00 -13.18 -21.45
CA ASP A 41 2.34 -13.71 -20.11
C ASP A 41 3.62 -13.13 -19.50
N THR A 42 4.70 -13.00 -20.27
CA THR A 42 5.96 -12.44 -19.76
C THR A 42 5.82 -10.94 -19.44
N PHE A 43 5.11 -10.19 -20.28
CA PHE A 43 4.85 -8.77 -20.08
C PHE A 43 3.94 -8.54 -18.86
N MET A 44 2.89 -9.36 -18.73
CA MET A 44 1.99 -9.39 -17.59
C MET A 44 2.74 -9.61 -16.27
N ILE A 45 3.63 -10.60 -16.23
CA ILE A 45 4.45 -10.89 -15.05
C ILE A 45 5.37 -9.71 -14.74
N ALA A 46 6.06 -9.16 -15.74
CA ALA A 46 7.00 -8.05 -15.56
C ALA A 46 6.33 -6.80 -14.96
N VAL A 47 5.09 -6.50 -15.38
CA VAL A 47 4.33 -5.37 -14.86
C VAL A 47 3.70 -5.66 -13.49
N SER A 48 3.32 -6.91 -13.23
CA SER A 48 2.68 -7.30 -11.96
C SER A 48 3.60 -7.16 -10.75
N ILE A 49 4.91 -7.44 -10.90
CA ILE A 49 5.89 -7.39 -9.81
C ILE A 49 5.99 -6.00 -9.14
N PRO A 50 6.26 -4.89 -9.86
CA PRO A 50 6.36 -3.57 -9.24
C PRO A 50 5.03 -3.10 -8.63
N ILE A 51 3.89 -3.48 -9.23
CA ILE A 51 2.57 -3.15 -8.71
C ILE A 51 2.30 -3.88 -7.39
N LEU A 52 2.64 -5.16 -7.31
CA LEU A 52 2.55 -5.94 -6.08
C LEU A 52 3.45 -5.35 -5.00
N TYR A 53 4.69 -4.99 -5.35
CA TYR A 53 5.61 -4.35 -4.42
C TYR A 53 5.09 -2.99 -3.91
N PHE A 54 4.48 -2.18 -4.78
CA PHE A 54 3.82 -0.94 -4.37
C PHE A 54 2.71 -1.21 -3.35
N ALA A 55 1.82 -2.17 -3.61
CA ALA A 55 0.73 -2.51 -2.69
C ALA A 55 1.26 -2.98 -1.32
N LEU A 56 2.31 -3.80 -1.31
CA LEU A 56 2.99 -4.24 -0.09
C LEU A 56 3.59 -3.07 0.67
N ALA A 57 4.30 -2.16 0.00
CA ALA A 57 4.93 -1.00 0.63
C ALA A 57 3.88 -0.08 1.29
N GLN A 58 2.75 0.13 0.63
CA GLN A 58 1.64 0.91 1.19
C GLN A 58 1.00 0.19 2.38
N GLY A 59 0.79 -1.13 2.30
CA GLY A 59 0.33 -1.94 3.42
C GLY A 59 1.25 -1.87 4.64
N VAL A 60 2.57 -1.95 4.43
CA VAL A 60 3.58 -1.81 5.50
C VAL A 60 3.44 -0.46 6.20
N LYS A 61 3.42 0.65 5.44
CA LYS A 61 3.29 2.00 6.00
C LYS A 61 1.95 2.22 6.70
N ARG A 62 0.89 1.51 6.27
CA ARG A 62 -0.42 1.57 6.93
C ARG A 62 -0.42 0.81 8.26
N CYS A 63 0.21 -0.36 8.31
CA CYS A 63 0.44 -1.08 9.57
C CYS A 63 1.26 -0.22 10.55
N HIS A 64 2.32 0.43 10.06
CA HIS A 64 3.14 1.35 10.86
C HIS A 64 2.32 2.51 11.43
N ASP A 65 1.38 3.07 10.66
CA ASP A 65 0.54 4.17 11.15
C ASP A 65 -0.34 3.77 12.34
N ILE A 66 -0.74 2.50 12.45
CA ILE A 66 -1.53 1.97 13.57
C ILE A 66 -0.66 1.29 14.64
N GLY A 67 0.66 1.47 14.59
CA GLY A 67 1.60 0.93 15.59
C GLY A 67 1.81 -0.58 15.50
N LYS A 68 1.64 -1.17 14.32
CA LYS A 68 1.84 -2.61 14.06
C LYS A 68 3.00 -2.82 13.10
N SER A 69 3.65 -3.98 13.17
CA SER A 69 4.68 -4.36 12.20
C SER A 69 4.07 -4.57 10.82
N GLY A 70 4.85 -4.32 9.76
CA GLY A 70 4.39 -4.45 8.37
C GLY A 70 3.78 -5.83 8.03
N TRP A 71 4.19 -6.89 8.73
CA TRP A 71 3.71 -8.25 8.56
C TRP A 71 2.22 -8.45 8.86
N TRP A 72 1.60 -7.56 9.66
CA TRP A 72 0.18 -7.68 10.01
C TRP A 72 -0.74 -7.63 8.79
N GLN A 73 -0.31 -7.02 7.69
CA GLN A 73 -1.11 -6.96 6.45
C GLN A 73 -1.44 -8.33 5.86
N PHE A 74 -0.69 -9.38 6.21
CA PHE A 74 -0.91 -10.75 5.74
C PHE A 74 -1.93 -11.52 6.58
N ILE A 75 -2.39 -10.97 7.71
CA ILE A 75 -3.47 -11.57 8.46
C ILE A 75 -4.73 -11.53 7.57
N PRO A 76 -5.44 -12.66 7.38
CA PRO A 76 -6.66 -12.70 6.58
C PRO A 76 -7.64 -11.60 6.98
N PHE A 77 -8.19 -10.89 6.00
CA PHE A 77 -9.15 -9.79 6.18
C PHE A 77 -8.62 -8.54 6.91
N TYR A 78 -7.35 -8.52 7.34
CA TYR A 78 -6.78 -7.37 8.04
C TYR A 78 -6.72 -6.11 7.18
N ILE A 79 -6.69 -6.26 5.86
CA ILE A 79 -6.83 -5.16 4.90
C ILE A 79 -8.09 -4.30 5.16
N PHE A 80 -9.22 -4.92 5.52
CA PHE A 80 -10.45 -4.18 5.85
C PHE A 80 -10.30 -3.39 7.15
N TRP A 81 -9.62 -3.96 8.14
CA TRP A 81 -9.26 -3.23 9.35
C TRP A 81 -8.34 -2.05 9.04
N LEU A 82 -7.32 -2.24 8.20
CA LEU A 82 -6.38 -1.18 7.81
C LEU A 82 -7.06 0.00 7.11
N MET A 83 -8.14 -0.25 6.33
CA MET A 83 -8.94 0.81 5.68
C MET A 83 -9.71 1.66 6.69
N GLY A 84 -10.22 1.07 7.77
CA GLY A 84 -11.09 1.76 8.75
C GLY A 84 -10.38 2.27 10.01
N ALA A 85 -9.28 1.63 10.42
CA ALA A 85 -8.64 1.91 11.70
C ALA A 85 -8.12 3.35 11.80
N ARG A 86 -8.17 3.94 12.99
CA ARG A 86 -7.53 5.23 13.27
C ARG A 86 -6.02 5.03 13.44
N GLY A 87 -5.22 5.90 12.82
CA GLY A 87 -3.77 5.97 13.06
C GLY A 87 -3.45 6.36 14.50
N GLN A 88 -2.28 5.92 14.98
CA GLN A 88 -1.75 6.28 16.29
C GLN A 88 -1.45 7.78 16.34
N GLU A 89 -1.86 8.45 17.41
CA GLU A 89 -1.58 9.87 17.59
C GLU A 89 -0.15 10.10 18.07
N GLY A 90 0.47 11.15 17.55
CA GLY A 90 1.85 11.48 17.90
C GLY A 90 2.89 10.58 17.22
N PRO A 91 4.18 10.78 17.55
CA PRO A 91 5.26 9.99 16.99
C PRO A 91 5.21 8.54 17.49
N ASN A 92 5.63 7.62 16.63
CA ASN A 92 5.85 6.22 16.99
C ASN A 92 7.20 5.74 16.39
N PRO A 93 7.62 4.48 16.62
CA PRO A 93 8.91 3.96 16.11
C PRO A 93 9.08 4.03 14.59
N TYR A 94 8.00 4.25 13.84
CA TYR A 94 7.99 4.33 12.39
C TYR A 94 7.97 5.76 11.85
N GLY A 95 7.96 6.76 12.73
CA GLY A 95 8.05 8.17 12.36
C GLY A 95 6.99 9.07 13.00
N PRO A 96 7.00 10.37 12.66
CA PRO A 96 6.08 11.35 13.19
C PRO A 96 4.64 11.10 12.73
N ASP A 97 3.67 11.71 13.42
CA ASP A 97 2.26 11.64 13.02
C ASP A 97 2.08 12.31 11.64
N PRO A 98 1.57 11.59 10.62
CA PRO A 98 1.38 12.14 9.28
C PRO A 98 0.30 13.23 9.20
N LYS A 99 -0.43 13.51 10.29
CA LYS A 99 -1.31 14.68 10.41
C LYS A 99 -0.59 15.95 10.87
N VAL A 100 0.52 15.80 11.61
CA VAL A 100 1.22 16.92 12.26
C VAL A 100 2.50 17.28 11.50
N ALA A 101 3.23 16.27 11.03
CA ALA A 101 4.38 16.45 10.16
C ALA A 101 4.03 15.96 8.75
N PRO A 102 4.19 16.80 7.70
CA PRO A 102 4.07 16.35 6.33
C PRO A 102 5.09 15.23 6.05
N TYR A 103 4.73 14.33 5.13
CA TYR A 103 5.55 13.19 4.72
C TYR A 103 6.98 13.59 4.36
N GLU A 104 7.96 12.99 5.04
CA GLU A 104 9.37 12.98 4.62
C GLU A 104 9.63 11.92 3.56
#